data_AF-A0AAD6B645-F1
#
_entry.id   AF-A0AAD6B645-F1
#
_cell.length_a   1.000
_cell.length_b   1.000
_cell.length_c   1.000
_cell.angle_alpha   90.00
_cell.angle_beta   90.00
_cell.angle_gamma   90.00
#
_symmetry.space_group_name_H-M   'P 1'
#
loop_
_entity.id
_entity.type
_entity.pdbx_description
1 polymer ?
#
loop_
_entity_poly.entity_id
_entity_poly.type
_entity_poly.pdbx_seq_one_letter_code
_entity_poly.pdbx_strand_id
1 'polypeptide(L)'
;MQLCIRRLACLAFLTLVLAMTATAAEIKIIKCCTKVGTVKITAPIIGYRIQRKTASCVAAVVFETTEGMVCSHWKQGWVRDSIRKLEQVRRESITAAPTTSST
;
A
#
# COMPACT_ATOMS: atom_id res chain seq x y z
N MET A 1 -44.52 21.63 -32.40
CA MET A 1 -43.12 22.06 -32.19
C MET A 1 -42.72 22.15 -30.71
N GLN A 2 -43.47 22.81 -29.83
CA GLN A 2 -43.07 23.00 -28.43
C GLN A 2 -42.95 21.71 -27.59
N LEU A 3 -43.81 20.71 -27.83
CA LEU A 3 -43.77 19.44 -27.09
C LEU A 3 -42.48 18.63 -27.38
N CYS A 4 -41.97 18.71 -28.60
CA CYS A 4 -40.71 18.07 -28.99
C CYS A 4 -39.52 18.78 -28.33
N ILE A 5 -39.49 20.13 -28.39
CA ILE A 5 -38.42 20.94 -27.78
C ILE A 5 -38.34 20.70 -26.27
N ARG A 6 -39.49 20.61 -25.58
CA ARG A 6 -39.54 20.32 -24.14
C ARG A 6 -39.00 18.93 -23.80
N ARG A 7 -39.29 17.92 -24.63
CA ARG A 7 -38.74 16.55 -24.44
C ARG A 7 -37.24 16.49 -24.70
N LEU A 8 -36.75 17.15 -25.75
CA LEU A 8 -35.32 17.24 -26.05
C LEU A 8 -34.55 17.96 -24.93
N ALA A 9 -35.11 19.05 -24.39
CA ALA A 9 -34.51 19.76 -23.26
C ALA A 9 -34.44 18.87 -22.01
N CYS A 10 -35.54 18.19 -21.65
CA CYS A 10 -35.54 17.27 -20.49
C CYS A 10 -34.52 16.13 -20.64
N LEU A 11 -34.40 15.56 -21.84
CA LEU A 11 -33.41 14.50 -22.10
C LEU A 11 -31.98 15.04 -21.96
N ALA A 12 -31.69 16.23 -22.50
CA ALA A 12 -30.37 16.86 -22.37
C ALA A 12 -30.01 17.16 -20.91
N PHE A 13 -30.97 17.65 -20.11
CA PHE A 13 -30.77 17.86 -18.67
C PHE A 13 -30.51 16.56 -17.92
N LEU A 14 -31.26 15.49 -18.21
CA LEU A 14 -31.05 14.19 -17.57
C LEU A 14 -29.69 13.59 -17.93
N THR A 15 -29.24 13.72 -19.18
CA THR A 15 -27.90 13.26 -19.60
C THR A 15 -26.79 14.06 -18.93
N LEU A 16 -26.97 15.39 -18.76
CA LEU A 16 -25.99 16.24 -18.08
C LEU A 16 -25.88 15.89 -16.60
N VAL A 17 -27.01 15.65 -15.92
CA VAL A 17 -27.03 15.25 -14.51
C VAL A 17 -26.38 13.87 -14.33
N LEU A 18 -26.64 12.91 -15.22
CA LEU A 18 -26.04 11.58 -15.14
C LEU A 18 -24.53 11.59 -15.40
N ALA A 19 -24.05 12.50 -16.26
CA ALA A 19 -22.61 12.68 -16.49
C ALA A 19 -21.89 13.25 -15.24
N MET A 20 -22.57 14.06 -14.43
CA MET A 20 -22.01 14.65 -13.20
C MET A 20 -21.97 13.67 -12.02
N THR A 21 -22.79 12.61 -12.03
CA THR A 21 -22.83 11.60 -10.95
C THR A 21 -21.89 10.42 -11.19
N ALA A 22 -21.21 10.37 -12.35
CA ALA A 22 -20.16 9.39 -12.63
C ALA A 22 -18.85 9.75 -11.93
N THR A 23 -18.88 10.06 -10.63
CA THR A 23 -17.68 10.02 -9.81
C THR A 23 -17.37 8.56 -9.54
N ALA A 24 -16.38 8.04 -10.27
CA ALA A 24 -15.82 6.73 -10.06
C ALA A 24 -15.54 6.56 -8.56
N ALA A 25 -16.31 5.71 -7.89
CA ALA A 25 -16.02 5.31 -6.54
C ALA A 25 -14.66 4.62 -6.58
N GLU A 26 -13.61 5.33 -6.17
CA GLU A 26 -12.30 4.74 -5.93
C GLU A 26 -12.49 3.70 -4.82
N ILE A 27 -12.72 2.45 -5.22
CA ILE A 27 -12.68 1.31 -4.34
C ILE A 27 -11.29 1.37 -3.71
N LYS A 28 -11.20 1.78 -2.45
CA LYS A 28 -9.96 1.75 -1.69
C LYS A 28 -9.56 0.28 -1.58
N ILE A 29 -8.78 -0.20 -2.55
CA ILE A 29 -8.19 -1.52 -2.51
C ILE A 29 -7.27 -1.52 -1.29
N ILE A 30 -7.69 -2.20 -0.23
CA ILE A 30 -6.90 -2.35 0.99
C ILE A 30 -5.66 -3.17 0.59
N LYS A 31 -4.53 -2.50 0.35
CA LYS A 31 -3.25 -3.14 0.02
C LYS A 31 -2.56 -3.65 1.28
N CYS A 32 -3.04 -4.75 1.84
CA CYS A 32 -2.44 -5.41 3.00
C CYS A 32 -2.27 -6.92 2.78
N CYS A 33 -1.44 -7.55 3.60
CA CYS A 33 -1.30 -9.01 3.61
C CYS A 33 -2.57 -9.66 4.17
N THR A 34 -3.20 -10.53 3.37
CA THR A 34 -4.30 -11.41 3.79
C THR A 34 -3.80 -12.82 4.09
N LYS A 35 -2.63 -13.18 3.56
CA LYS A 35 -1.89 -14.43 3.80
C LYS A 35 -0.42 -14.10 4.05
N VAL A 36 0.29 -15.05 4.68
CA VAL A 36 1.72 -14.93 4.97
C VAL A 36 2.45 -16.19 4.57
N GLY A 37 3.65 -16.02 4.03
CA GLY A 37 4.58 -17.11 3.75
C GLY A 37 5.41 -17.48 4.98
N THR A 38 5.87 -18.73 5.00
CA THR A 38 6.83 -19.26 5.97
C THR A 38 8.22 -19.48 5.36
N VAL A 39 8.27 -19.57 4.03
CA VAL A 39 9.49 -19.79 3.24
C VAL A 39 10.41 -18.58 3.36
N LYS A 40 11.72 -18.86 3.50
CA LYS A 40 12.75 -17.83 3.56
C LYS A 40 12.89 -17.12 2.22
N ILE A 41 12.93 -15.80 2.26
CA ILE A 41 13.16 -14.96 1.08
C ILE A 41 14.62 -15.12 0.64
N THR A 42 14.82 -15.40 -0.64
CA THR A 42 16.14 -15.48 -1.29
C THR A 42 16.55 -14.16 -1.93
N ALA A 43 15.58 -13.36 -2.38
CA ALA A 43 15.82 -12.04 -2.93
C ALA A 43 16.42 -11.08 -1.87
N PRO A 44 17.26 -10.11 -2.28
CA PRO A 44 17.78 -9.08 -1.39
C PRO A 44 16.65 -8.30 -0.71
N ILE A 45 16.67 -8.26 0.62
CA ILE A 45 15.72 -7.49 1.43
C ILE A 45 16.33 -6.11 1.70
N ILE A 46 15.65 -5.06 1.24
CA ILE A 46 16.08 -3.67 1.39
C ILE A 46 15.35 -2.93 2.51
N GLY A 47 14.20 -3.44 2.93
CA GLY A 47 13.41 -2.81 3.97
C GLY A 47 12.36 -3.74 4.55
N TYR A 48 11.68 -3.26 5.59
CA TYR A 48 10.55 -3.97 6.17
C TYR A 48 9.56 -3.00 6.81
N ARG A 49 8.31 -3.45 6.93
CA ARG A 49 7.29 -2.82 7.76
C ARG A 49 6.50 -3.87 8.54
N ILE A 50 6.09 -3.52 9.75
CA ILE A 50 5.24 -4.37 10.57
C ILE A 50 3.78 -4.06 10.25
N GLN A 51 3.03 -5.07 9.85
CA GLN A 51 1.59 -4.99 9.62
C GLN A 51 0.84 -5.56 10.82
N ARG A 52 0.02 -4.72 11.46
CA ARG A 52 -0.89 -5.15 12.54
C ARG A 52 -2.09 -5.88 11.95
N LYS A 53 -2.64 -6.84 12.71
CA LYS A 53 -3.88 -7.53 12.34
C LYS A 53 -5.05 -6.53 12.34
N THR A 54 -5.91 -6.60 11.32
CA THR A 54 -7.18 -5.88 11.24
C THR A 54 -8.29 -6.85 10.80
N ALA A 55 -9.49 -6.35 10.49
CA ALA A 55 -10.62 -7.19 10.06
C ALA A 55 -10.31 -8.02 8.80
N SER A 56 -9.65 -7.42 7.80
CA SER A 56 -9.29 -8.09 6.54
C SER A 56 -7.81 -8.44 6.40
N CYS A 57 -6.95 -7.89 7.26
CA CYS A 57 -5.49 -8.05 7.18
C CYS A 57 -4.96 -8.95 8.29
N VAL A 58 -4.04 -9.84 7.98
CA VAL A 58 -3.36 -10.68 8.98
C VAL A 58 -2.17 -9.94 9.58
N ALA A 59 -1.74 -10.36 10.78
CA ALA A 59 -0.49 -9.90 11.36
C ALA A 59 0.69 -10.44 10.53
N ALA A 60 1.52 -9.55 10.00
CA ALA A 60 2.61 -9.91 9.10
C ALA A 60 3.81 -8.96 9.25
N VAL A 61 4.99 -9.45 8.89
CA VAL A 61 6.11 -8.58 8.53
C VAL A 61 6.13 -8.52 7.01
N VAL A 62 6.02 -7.32 6.45
CA VAL A 62 6.10 -7.11 5.00
C VAL A 62 7.53 -6.69 4.69
N PHE A 63 8.27 -7.55 4.00
CA PHE A 63 9.60 -7.22 3.51
C PHE A 63 9.50 -6.55 2.16
N GLU A 64 10.27 -5.48 1.99
CA GLU A 64 10.53 -4.87 0.70
C GLU A 64 11.80 -5.50 0.15
N THR A 65 11.67 -6.14 -1.01
CA THR A 65 12.78 -6.77 -1.73
C THR A 65 12.96 -6.06 -3.08
N THR A 66 14.07 -6.36 -3.76
CA THR A 66 14.29 -5.88 -5.14
C THR A 66 13.26 -6.39 -6.15
N GLU A 67 12.54 -7.46 -5.80
CA GLU A 67 11.52 -8.09 -6.66
C GLU A 67 10.09 -7.69 -6.24
N GLY A 68 9.93 -6.99 -5.10
CA GLY A 68 8.65 -6.48 -4.63
C GLY A 68 8.38 -6.75 -3.15
N MET A 69 7.10 -6.70 -2.78
CA MET A 69 6.66 -6.81 -1.39
C MET A 69 6.31 -8.25 -1.04
N VAL A 70 6.92 -8.80 0.02
CA VAL A 70 6.69 -10.18 0.46
C VAL A 70 6.15 -10.22 1.89
N CYS A 71 4.96 -10.83 2.04
CA CYS A 71 4.29 -11.01 3.34
C CYS A 71 4.83 -12.24 4.07
N SER A 72 5.47 -12.04 5.22
CA SER A 72 6.13 -13.10 5.99
C SER A 72 5.55 -13.24 7.39
N HIS A 73 5.47 -14.49 7.87
CA HIS A 73 4.94 -14.77 9.20
C HIS A 73 5.95 -14.37 10.30
N TRP A 74 5.56 -13.45 11.19
CA TRP A 74 6.42 -12.83 12.20
C TRP A 74 7.08 -13.79 13.22
N LYS A 75 6.53 -15.00 13.40
CA LYS A 75 7.11 -16.04 14.27
C LYS A 75 8.30 -16.80 13.67
N GLN A 76 8.57 -16.65 12.37
CA GLN A 76 9.69 -17.35 11.74
C GLN A 76 11.03 -16.80 12.26
N GLY A 77 11.96 -17.68 12.61
CA GLY A 77 13.27 -17.28 13.17
C GLY A 77 14.04 -16.34 12.22
N TRP A 78 14.10 -16.71 10.95
CA TRP A 78 14.78 -15.91 9.92
C TRP A 78 14.18 -14.51 9.74
N VAL A 79 12.88 -14.31 10.00
CA VAL A 79 12.23 -12.99 9.91
C VAL A 79 12.78 -12.06 10.97
N ARG A 80 12.93 -12.56 12.21
CA ARG A 80 13.51 -11.77 13.32
C ARG A 80 14.97 -11.43 13.05
N ASP A 81 15.72 -12.38 12.50
CA ASP A 81 17.13 -12.16 12.16
C ASP A 81 17.30 -11.14 11.03
N SER A 82 16.46 -11.19 10.00
CA SER A 82 16.45 -10.19 8.92
C SER A 82 16.12 -8.79 9.46
N ILE A 83 15.11 -8.66 10.32
CA ILE A 83 14.77 -7.37 10.96
C ILE A 83 15.97 -6.84 11.75
N ARG A 84 16.62 -7.69 12.57
CA ARG A 84 17.78 -7.29 13.38
C ARG A 84 18.91 -6.75 12.51
N LYS A 85 19.22 -7.44 11.40
CA LYS A 85 20.25 -7.01 10.44
C LYS A 85 19.92 -5.65 9.81
N LEU A 86 18.68 -5.47 9.35
CA LEU A 86 18.24 -4.19 8.76
C LEU A 86 18.33 -3.04 9.76
N GLU A 87 17.93 -3.27 11.01
CA GLU A 87 18.03 -2.26 12.07
C GLU A 87 19.48 -1.93 12.46
N GLN A 88 20.39 -2.90 12.38
CA GLN A 88 21.82 -2.65 12.58
C GLN A 88 22.38 -1.76 11.47
N VAL A 89 22.12 -2.10 10.20
CA VAL A 89 22.54 -1.29 9.04
C VAL A 89 21.99 0.13 9.14
N ARG A 90 20.72 0.27 9.56
CA ARG A 90 20.09 1.59 9.75
C ARG A 90 20.80 2.42 10.81
N ARG A 91 21.18 1.82 11.94
CA ARG A 91 21.94 2.51 12.99
C ARG A 91 23.31 2.96 12.50
N GLU A 92 24.03 2.08 11.82
CA GLU A 92 25.34 2.38 11.24
C GLU A 92 25.26 3.52 10.21
N SER A 93 24.21 3.54 9.36
CA SER A 93 24.00 4.63 8.39
C SER A 93 23.71 5.98 9.04
N ILE A 94 23.04 6.00 10.21
CA ILE A 94 22.77 7.24 10.95
C ILE A 94 24.07 7.78 11.56
N THR A 95 24.92 6.89 12.09
CA THR A 95 26.21 7.28 12.68
C THR A 95 27.22 7.75 11.64
N ALA A 96 27.12 7.28 10.39
CA ALA A 96 27.99 7.69 9.29
C ALA A 96 27.54 8.96 8.55
N ALA A 97 26.32 9.45 8.79
CA ALA A 97 25.86 10.70 8.20
C ALA A 97 26.52 11.91 8.89
N PRO A 98 27.25 12.78 8.17
CA PRO A 98 27.78 14.00 8.77
C PRO A 98 26.60 14.90 9.14
N THR A 99 26.60 15.39 10.38
CA THR A 99 25.70 16.42 10.87
C THR A 99 25.91 17.70 10.07
N THR A 100 25.18 17.87 8.96
CA THR A 100 24.98 19.20 8.36
C THR A 100 23.92 19.93 9.19
N SER A 101 24.29 20.30 10.41
CA SER A 101 23.58 21.33 11.15
C SER A 101 23.94 22.66 10.51
N SER A 102 23.01 23.18 9.72
CA SER A 102 23.04 24.52 9.14
C SER A 102 23.25 25.56 10.24
N THR A 103 24.29 26.38 10.07
CA THR A 103 24.53 27.63 10.80
C THR A 103 23.46 28.67 10.48
#